data_AF-A0ABD3JTC0-F1
#
_entry.id   AF-A0ABD3JTC0-F1
#
_cell.length_a   1.000
_cell.length_b   1.000
_cell.length_c   1.000
_cell.angle_alpha   90.00
_cell.angle_beta   90.00
_cell.angle_gamma   90.00
#
_symmetry.space_group_name_H-M   'P 1'
#
loop_
_entity.id
_entity.type
_entity.pdbx_description
1 polymer ?
#
loop_
_entity_poly.entity_id
_entity_poly.type
_entity_poly.pdbx_seq_one_letter_code
_entity_poly.pdbx_strand_id
1 'polypeptide(L)'
;MVNTVKLYQALLRATMKLAGLRPRKIEIEPGTIMNFWAPTQSQNNTKNAVVFLHGFVGDGMMTWHLQVLALAKKYAVYVPDLLFFGSSATGDSRRTVDFQAECVAKGLLALGLQRCTVVGFSYGGMVAFKLAELQPELVESVVATCSIPAMTESMSKECLEKLGFPTWSELLLPNSVSGVKKTVGSHRLPRIPNRVFKDSLKVIFNNKKEKAELLEAFVIPDKDFTVPEYSQKIGN
;
A
#
# COMPACT_ATOMS: atom_id res chain seq x y z
N MET A 1 -22.83 8.96 -17.55
CA MET A 1 -21.86 9.98 -17.07
C MET A 1 -20.57 9.28 -16.69
N VAL A 2 -19.42 9.70 -17.22
CA VAL A 2 -18.11 9.03 -17.01
C VAL A 2 -17.57 9.38 -15.63
N ASN A 3 -17.18 8.38 -14.82
CA ASN A 3 -16.51 8.59 -13.55
C ASN A 3 -15.03 8.92 -13.79
N THR A 4 -14.58 10.11 -13.38
CA THR A 4 -13.25 10.62 -13.73
C THR A 4 -12.11 9.82 -13.10
N VAL A 5 -12.34 9.28 -11.89
CA VAL A 5 -11.33 8.46 -11.18
C VAL A 5 -11.18 7.09 -11.85
N LYS A 6 -12.28 6.48 -12.32
CA LYS A 6 -12.20 5.24 -13.11
C LYS A 6 -11.50 5.46 -14.45
N LEU A 7 -11.71 6.61 -15.10
CA LEU A 7 -10.97 6.98 -16.31
C LEU A 7 -9.47 7.13 -16.02
N TYR A 8 -9.11 7.79 -14.92
CA TYR A 8 -7.72 7.89 -14.47
C TYR A 8 -7.11 6.51 -14.17
N GLN A 9 -7.83 5.63 -13.46
CA GLN A 9 -7.38 4.25 -13.24
C GLN A 9 -7.18 3.48 -14.55
N ALA A 10 -8.01 3.71 -15.58
CA ALA A 10 -7.82 3.08 -16.89
C ALA A 10 -6.53 3.57 -17.57
N LEU A 11 -6.23 4.87 -17.49
CA LEU A 11 -4.96 5.43 -17.95
C LEU A 11 -3.79 4.83 -17.18
N LEU A 12 -3.86 4.76 -15.85
CA LEU A 12 -2.82 4.15 -15.03
C LEU A 12 -2.59 2.68 -15.40
N ARG A 13 -3.65 1.89 -15.61
CA ARG A 13 -3.52 0.50 -16.09
C ARG A 13 -2.77 0.44 -17.42
N ALA A 14 -3.04 1.36 -18.35
CA ALA A 14 -2.32 1.44 -19.62
C ALA A 14 -0.84 1.79 -19.39
N THR A 15 -0.55 2.76 -18.51
CA THR A 15 0.81 3.14 -18.11
C THR A 15 1.59 1.96 -17.53
N MET A 16 1.00 1.21 -16.59
CA MET A 16 1.63 0.01 -16.02
C MET A 16 1.92 -1.04 -17.10
N LYS A 17 0.99 -1.23 -18.04
CA LYS A 17 1.17 -2.17 -19.16
C LYS A 17 2.28 -1.75 -20.12
N LEU A 18 2.39 -0.45 -20.42
CA LEU A 18 3.44 0.12 -21.26
C LEU A 18 4.81 0.02 -20.58
N ALA A 19 4.86 0.10 -19.24
CA ALA A 19 6.07 -0.14 -18.46
C ALA A 19 6.49 -1.63 -18.38
N GLY A 20 5.72 -2.54 -19.00
CA GLY A 20 6.03 -3.97 -19.01
C GLY A 20 5.46 -4.77 -17.84
N LEU A 21 4.53 -4.20 -17.07
CA LEU A 21 3.86 -4.90 -15.97
C LEU A 21 2.50 -5.47 -16.41
N ARG A 22 2.06 -6.55 -15.77
CA ARG A 22 0.74 -7.15 -15.95
C ARG A 22 0.12 -7.48 -14.60
N PRO A 23 -1.22 -7.34 -14.46
CA PRO A 23 -1.90 -7.74 -13.25
C PRO A 23 -1.89 -9.27 -13.14
N ARG A 24 -1.57 -9.78 -11.96
CA ARG A 24 -1.56 -11.18 -11.56
C ARG A 24 -2.38 -11.30 -10.30
N LYS A 25 -3.45 -12.08 -10.33
CA LYS A 25 -4.22 -12.44 -9.13
C LYS A 25 -3.63 -13.71 -8.56
N ILE A 26 -3.23 -13.65 -7.30
CA ILE A 26 -2.65 -14.77 -6.57
C ILE A 26 -3.59 -15.07 -5.42
N GLU A 27 -4.09 -16.30 -5.36
CA GLU A 27 -4.80 -16.80 -4.19
C GLU A 27 -3.76 -17.19 -3.13
N ILE A 28 -3.81 -16.51 -1.99
CA ILE A 28 -2.83 -16.65 -0.90
C ILE A 28 -3.22 -17.83 0.00
N GLU A 29 -4.52 -17.92 0.28
CA GLU A 29 -5.21 -18.96 1.03
C GLU A 29 -6.70 -18.88 0.66
N PRO A 30 -7.51 -19.92 0.93
CA PRO A 30 -8.91 -19.96 0.49
C PRO A 30 -9.67 -18.69 0.90
N GLY A 31 -10.17 -17.95 -0.09
CA GLY A 31 -10.91 -16.71 0.14
C GLY A 31 -10.07 -15.45 0.34
N THR A 32 -8.73 -15.54 0.23
CA THR A 32 -7.80 -14.39 0.25
C THR A 32 -7.07 -14.28 -1.08
N ILE A 33 -7.36 -13.23 -1.84
CA ILE A 33 -6.79 -12.98 -3.17
C ILE A 33 -6.06 -11.63 -3.16
N MET A 34 -4.80 -11.66 -3.56
CA MET A 34 -4.01 -10.46 -3.79
C MET A 34 -3.77 -10.21 -5.28
N ASN A 35 -3.93 -8.96 -5.69
CA ASN A 35 -3.54 -8.49 -7.01
C ASN A 35 -2.13 -7.91 -6.96
N PHE A 36 -1.27 -8.36 -7.87
CA PHE A 36 0.08 -7.83 -8.09
C PHE A 36 0.21 -7.32 -9.51
N TRP A 37 0.73 -6.12 -9.69
CA TRP A 37 1.33 -5.73 -10.96
C TRP A 37 2.77 -6.25 -10.99
N ALA A 38 3.02 -7.28 -11.79
CA ALA A 38 4.30 -7.97 -11.88
C ALA A 38 4.91 -7.84 -13.29
N PRO A 39 6.23 -7.95 -13.46
CA PRO A 39 6.86 -7.90 -14.77
C PRO A 39 6.36 -9.02 -15.69
N THR A 40 6.29 -8.77 -17.00
CA THR A 40 6.10 -9.84 -17.97
C THR A 40 7.30 -10.78 -17.95
N GLN A 41 7.05 -12.09 -18.12
CA GLN A 41 8.02 -13.19 -17.99
C GLN A 41 9.31 -12.99 -18.82
N SER A 42 9.27 -12.22 -19.90
CA SER A 42 10.45 -11.85 -20.71
C SER A 42 11.46 -10.93 -20.01
N GLN A 43 11.14 -10.36 -18.84
CA GLN A 43 12.01 -9.43 -18.11
C GLN A 43 12.77 -10.05 -16.92
N ASN A 44 12.60 -11.34 -16.64
CA ASN A 44 12.53 -11.78 -15.24
C ASN A 44 13.69 -12.56 -14.61
N ASN A 45 14.84 -12.79 -15.26
CA ASN A 45 15.89 -13.63 -14.64
C ASN A 45 17.22 -12.94 -14.26
N THR A 46 17.41 -11.66 -14.55
CA THR A 46 18.71 -10.99 -14.26
C THR A 46 18.61 -9.66 -13.51
N LYS A 47 17.41 -9.09 -13.37
CA LYS A 47 17.21 -7.79 -12.71
C LYS A 47 16.91 -7.99 -11.23
N ASN A 48 17.49 -7.13 -10.39
CA ASN A 48 17.12 -7.03 -8.98
C ASN A 48 15.63 -6.68 -8.84
N ALA A 49 14.94 -7.34 -7.92
CA ALA A 49 13.52 -7.13 -7.68
C ALA A 49 13.28 -5.95 -6.74
N VAL A 50 12.32 -5.09 -7.10
CA VAL A 50 11.85 -3.97 -6.27
C VAL A 50 10.34 -4.08 -6.09
N VAL A 51 9.89 -4.10 -4.83
CA VAL A 51 8.47 -4.20 -4.47
C VAL A 51 8.00 -2.86 -3.91
N PHE A 52 6.92 -2.30 -4.46
CA PHE A 52 6.35 -1.03 -4.01
C PHE A 52 5.03 -1.24 -3.25
N LEU A 53 5.01 -0.87 -1.96
CA LEU A 53 3.83 -0.97 -1.09
C LEU A 53 3.18 0.41 -0.92
N HIS A 54 1.91 0.53 -1.33
CA HIS A 54 1.19 1.80 -1.31
C HIS A 54 0.74 2.22 0.09
N GLY A 55 0.43 3.52 0.25
CA GLY A 55 -0.11 4.07 1.48
C GLY A 55 -1.62 3.82 1.62
N PHE A 56 -2.21 4.27 2.71
CA PHE A 56 -3.61 4.00 3.02
C PHE A 56 -4.60 4.65 2.04
N VAL A 57 -4.24 5.78 1.42
CA VAL A 57 -5.12 6.46 0.45
C VAL A 57 -4.68 6.15 -0.98
N GLY A 58 -5.44 5.30 -1.66
CA GLY A 58 -5.18 4.85 -3.03
C GLY A 58 -4.83 3.37 -3.13
N ASP A 59 -4.49 2.94 -4.34
CA ASP A 59 -4.00 1.60 -4.65
C ASP A 59 -2.57 1.64 -5.21
N GLY A 60 -2.00 0.47 -5.52
CA GLY A 60 -0.61 0.35 -5.98
C GLY A 60 -0.29 1.23 -7.18
N MET A 61 -1.18 1.26 -8.18
CA MET A 61 -0.97 2.06 -9.38
C MET A 61 -1.06 3.56 -9.09
N MET A 62 -2.05 3.96 -8.31
CA MET A 62 -2.26 5.38 -7.97
C MET A 62 -1.03 5.96 -7.26
N THR A 63 -0.42 5.21 -6.36
CA THR A 63 0.76 5.66 -5.61
C THR A 63 2.05 5.59 -6.44
N TRP A 64 2.28 4.52 -7.21
CA TRP A 64 3.63 4.20 -7.71
C TRP A 64 3.84 4.32 -9.23
N HIS A 65 2.84 4.73 -10.00
CA HIS A 65 2.95 4.77 -11.48
C HIS A 65 4.17 5.55 -12.00
N LEU A 66 4.57 6.66 -11.36
CA LEU A 66 5.74 7.44 -11.77
C LEU A 66 7.05 6.68 -11.49
N GLN A 67 7.16 6.04 -10.33
CA GLN A 67 8.32 5.23 -9.95
C GLN A 67 8.43 3.98 -10.83
N VAL A 68 7.30 3.35 -11.16
CA VAL A 68 7.24 2.24 -12.12
C VAL A 68 7.78 2.66 -13.48
N LEU A 69 7.35 3.80 -14.02
CA LEU A 69 7.85 4.32 -15.29
C LEU A 69 9.36 4.59 -15.27
N ALA A 70 9.88 5.09 -14.14
CA ALA A 70 11.30 5.39 -13.99
C ALA A 70 12.17 4.13 -13.82
N LEU A 71 11.66 3.09 -13.16
CA LEU A 71 12.48 1.99 -12.65
C LEU A 71 12.27 0.65 -13.38
N ALA A 72 11.13 0.40 -14.02
CA ALA A 72 10.83 -0.90 -14.65
C ALA A 72 11.81 -1.29 -15.77
N LYS A 73 12.50 -0.32 -16.39
CA LYS A 73 13.56 -0.61 -17.37
C LYS A 73 14.80 -1.26 -16.73
N LYS A 74 15.11 -0.92 -15.48
CA LYS A 74 16.34 -1.35 -14.78
C LYS A 74 16.08 -2.47 -13.76
N TYR A 75 14.91 -2.48 -13.13
CA TYR A 75 14.55 -3.41 -12.05
C TYR A 75 13.35 -4.28 -12.43
N ALA A 76 13.24 -5.45 -11.82
CA ALA A 76 12.02 -6.25 -11.86
C ALA A 76 11.03 -5.67 -10.84
N VAL A 77 10.10 -4.84 -11.31
CA VAL A 77 9.18 -4.07 -10.45
C VAL A 77 7.89 -4.83 -10.17
N TYR A 78 7.56 -4.97 -8.88
CA TYR A 78 6.33 -5.56 -8.38
C TYR A 78 5.53 -4.53 -7.58
N VAL A 79 4.22 -4.43 -7.82
CA VAL A 79 3.34 -3.50 -7.11
C VAL A 79 2.07 -4.23 -6.66
N PRO A 80 2.04 -4.78 -5.43
CA PRO A 80 0.80 -5.31 -4.85
C PRO A 80 -0.22 -4.21 -4.58
N ASP A 81 -1.49 -4.57 -4.69
CA ASP A 81 -2.57 -3.89 -3.98
C ASP A 81 -2.71 -4.57 -2.60
N LEU A 82 -2.64 -3.81 -1.51
CA LEU A 82 -2.89 -4.33 -0.15
C LEU A 82 -4.36 -4.77 0.00
N LEU A 83 -4.65 -5.64 0.96
CA LEU A 83 -6.01 -6.16 1.16
C LEU A 83 -7.00 -5.03 1.41
N PHE A 84 -8.16 -5.11 0.75
CA PHE A 84 -9.23 -4.09 0.71
C PHE A 84 -8.92 -2.86 -0.14
N PHE A 85 -7.77 -2.83 -0.81
CA PHE A 85 -7.39 -1.82 -1.79
C PHE A 85 -7.31 -2.42 -3.19
N GLY A 86 -7.40 -1.55 -4.21
CA GLY A 86 -7.29 -1.96 -5.62
C GLY A 86 -8.18 -3.15 -5.95
N SER A 87 -7.57 -4.25 -6.38
CA SER A 87 -8.28 -5.51 -6.71
C SER A 87 -8.01 -6.66 -5.74
N SER A 88 -7.47 -6.38 -4.55
CA SER A 88 -7.20 -7.37 -3.50
C SER A 88 -8.35 -7.45 -2.48
N ALA A 89 -8.68 -8.65 -2.04
CA ALA A 89 -9.77 -8.90 -1.11
C ALA A 89 -9.52 -10.15 -0.26
N THR A 90 -10.13 -10.20 0.92
CA THR A 90 -10.11 -11.37 1.79
C THR A 90 -11.45 -11.54 2.49
N GLY A 91 -11.84 -12.80 2.72
CA GLY A 91 -12.92 -13.17 3.64
C GLY A 91 -12.46 -13.38 5.10
N ASP A 92 -11.15 -13.35 5.35
CA ASP A 92 -10.57 -13.46 6.69
C ASP A 92 -10.93 -12.23 7.53
N SER A 93 -11.06 -12.40 8.86
CA SER A 93 -11.40 -11.33 9.79
C SER A 93 -10.20 -10.58 10.36
N ARG A 94 -8.96 -11.04 10.12
CA ARG A 94 -7.73 -10.37 10.56
C ARG A 94 -7.56 -9.04 9.82
N ARG A 95 -7.24 -7.99 10.58
CA ARG A 95 -7.09 -6.60 10.10
C ARG A 95 -5.72 -6.00 10.43
N THR A 96 -4.80 -6.84 10.90
CA THR A 96 -3.49 -6.41 11.38
C THR A 96 -2.53 -6.10 10.24
N VAL A 97 -1.54 -5.26 10.52
CA VAL A 97 -0.41 -5.00 9.60
C VAL A 97 0.36 -6.30 9.32
N ASP A 98 0.48 -7.17 10.32
CA ASP A 98 1.09 -8.49 10.24
C ASP A 98 0.44 -9.34 9.16
N PHE A 99 -0.89 -9.41 9.16
CA PHE A 99 -1.62 -10.19 8.16
C PHE A 99 -1.45 -9.62 6.73
N GLN A 100 -1.38 -8.29 6.59
CA GLN A 100 -1.04 -7.67 5.32
C GLN A 100 0.35 -8.09 4.84
N ALA A 101 1.35 -8.07 5.72
CA ALA A 101 2.72 -8.45 5.41
C ALA A 101 2.84 -9.95 5.07
N GLU A 102 2.16 -10.83 5.81
CA GLU A 102 2.08 -12.27 5.51
C GLU A 102 1.52 -12.53 4.11
N CYS A 103 0.42 -11.86 3.76
CA CYS A 103 -0.21 -12.05 2.45
C CYS A 103 0.70 -11.54 1.32
N VAL A 104 1.34 -10.37 1.52
CA VAL A 104 2.34 -9.85 0.58
C VAL A 104 3.48 -10.86 0.40
N ALA A 105 4.06 -11.38 1.48
CA ALA A 105 5.14 -12.37 1.44
C ALA A 105 4.75 -13.61 0.61
N LYS A 106 3.63 -14.24 0.96
CA LYS A 106 3.11 -15.42 0.27
C LYS A 106 2.90 -15.15 -1.22
N GLY A 107 2.37 -13.97 -1.56
CA GLY A 107 2.17 -13.57 -2.96
C GLY A 107 3.48 -13.36 -3.74
N LEU A 108 4.49 -12.75 -3.11
CA LEU A 108 5.82 -12.58 -3.72
C LEU A 108 6.53 -13.93 -3.92
N LEU A 109 6.48 -14.82 -2.93
CA LEU A 109 7.03 -16.18 -3.02
C LEU A 109 6.32 -16.98 -4.13
N ALA A 110 5.00 -16.88 -4.24
CA ALA A 110 4.23 -17.52 -5.31
C ALA A 110 4.54 -16.97 -6.71
N LEU A 111 5.02 -15.72 -6.80
CA LEU A 111 5.54 -15.12 -8.04
C LEU A 111 7.00 -15.51 -8.32
N GLY A 112 7.62 -16.33 -7.46
CA GLY A 112 8.97 -16.86 -7.62
C GLY A 112 10.09 -15.95 -7.11
N LEU A 113 9.78 -14.91 -6.33
CA LEU A 113 10.82 -14.06 -5.76
C LEU A 113 11.51 -14.79 -4.61
N GLN A 114 12.83 -14.73 -4.61
CA GLN A 114 13.66 -15.23 -3.51
C GLN A 114 14.27 -14.09 -2.69
N ARG A 115 14.46 -12.92 -3.30
CA ARG A 115 15.07 -11.75 -2.66
C ARG A 115 14.60 -10.46 -3.33
N CYS A 116 14.32 -9.42 -2.55
CA CYS A 116 13.87 -8.13 -3.07
C CYS A 116 14.20 -6.94 -2.16
N THR A 117 14.23 -5.75 -2.76
CA THR A 117 14.16 -4.49 -2.03
C THR A 117 12.71 -4.04 -1.93
N VAL A 118 12.26 -3.70 -0.72
CA VAL A 118 10.88 -3.26 -0.48
C VAL A 118 10.87 -1.75 -0.25
N VAL A 119 10.01 -1.04 -0.98
CA VAL A 119 9.82 0.40 -0.85
C VAL A 119 8.39 0.65 -0.37
N GLY A 120 8.23 1.23 0.80
CA GLY A 120 6.93 1.48 1.44
C GLY A 120 6.67 2.96 1.70
N PHE A 121 5.44 3.40 1.40
CA PHE A 121 4.97 4.75 1.71
C PHE A 121 3.87 4.72 2.77
N SER A 122 4.02 5.51 3.85
CA SER A 122 3.01 5.63 4.91
C SER A 122 2.62 4.24 5.45
N TYR A 123 1.34 3.85 5.40
CA TYR A 123 0.87 2.51 5.79
C TYR A 123 1.67 1.37 5.12
N GLY A 124 2.04 1.51 3.85
CA GLY A 124 2.88 0.54 3.15
C GLY A 124 4.30 0.44 3.71
N GLY A 125 4.80 1.48 4.38
CA GLY A 125 6.06 1.43 5.12
C GLY A 125 5.97 0.57 6.38
N MET A 126 4.88 0.66 7.14
CA MET A 126 4.62 -0.23 8.29
C MET A 126 4.55 -1.69 7.83
N VAL A 127 3.84 -1.96 6.73
CA VAL A 127 3.78 -3.30 6.12
C VAL A 127 5.18 -3.75 5.65
N ALA A 128 6.00 -2.85 5.10
CA ALA A 128 7.37 -3.18 4.67
C ALA A 128 8.28 -3.57 5.85
N PHE A 129 8.20 -2.85 6.96
CA PHE A 129 8.92 -3.18 8.20
C PHE A 129 8.50 -4.55 8.72
N LYS A 130 7.19 -4.82 8.77
CA LYS A 130 6.68 -6.12 9.23
C LYS A 130 7.04 -7.27 8.29
N LEU A 131 7.06 -7.00 6.98
CA LEU A 131 7.51 -7.97 5.98
C LEU A 131 9.00 -8.33 6.16
N ALA A 132 9.86 -7.35 6.46
CA ALA A 132 11.27 -7.59 6.74
C ALA A 132 11.49 -8.41 8.02
N GLU A 133 10.71 -8.15 9.06
CA GLU A 133 10.73 -8.92 10.31
C GLU A 133 10.30 -10.38 10.09
N LEU A 134 9.21 -10.60 9.34
CA LEU A 134 8.65 -11.93 9.09
C LEU A 134 9.45 -12.76 8.07
N GLN A 135 10.15 -12.10 7.14
CA GLN A 135 10.80 -12.74 5.99
C GLN A 135 12.19 -12.15 5.71
N PRO A 136 13.15 -12.26 6.64
CA PRO A 136 14.48 -11.64 6.52
C PRO A 136 15.30 -12.19 5.34
N GLU A 137 15.05 -13.43 4.90
CA GLU A 137 15.71 -13.99 3.72
C GLU A 137 15.14 -13.44 2.40
N LEU A 138 13.85 -13.05 2.38
CA LEU A 138 13.20 -12.47 1.21
C LEU A 138 13.49 -10.97 1.06
N VAL A 139 13.57 -10.24 2.17
CA VAL A 139 13.74 -8.78 2.16
C VAL A 139 15.20 -8.42 2.38
N GLU A 140 15.86 -7.97 1.30
CA GLU A 140 17.24 -7.51 1.34
C GLU A 140 17.36 -6.12 1.98
N SER A 141 16.43 -5.23 1.66
CA SER A 141 16.44 -3.87 2.18
C SER A 141 15.05 -3.25 2.19
N VAL A 142 14.85 -2.30 3.09
CA VAL A 142 13.62 -1.52 3.23
C VAL A 142 13.91 -0.04 3.01
N VAL A 143 13.15 0.59 2.13
CA VAL A 143 13.08 2.05 1.99
C VAL A 143 11.71 2.51 2.43
N ALA A 144 11.63 3.20 3.56
CA ALA A 144 10.38 3.71 4.11
C ALA A 144 10.30 5.24 3.96
N THR A 145 9.16 5.76 3.50
CA THR A 145 8.91 7.21 3.38
C THR A 145 7.64 7.59 4.11
N CYS A 146 7.71 8.64 4.96
CA CYS A 146 6.58 9.12 5.77
C CYS A 146 5.92 8.00 6.61
N SER A 147 6.73 7.11 7.18
CA SER A 147 6.28 5.94 7.93
C SER A 147 7.11 5.74 9.19
N ILE A 148 6.59 4.90 10.07
CA ILE A 148 7.21 4.39 11.29
C ILE A 148 7.15 2.85 11.29
N PRO A 149 7.88 2.14 12.16
CA PRO A 149 7.77 0.69 12.29
C PRO A 149 6.43 0.23 12.89
N ALA A 150 5.93 0.94 13.91
CA ALA A 150 4.65 0.66 14.56
C ALA A 150 4.02 1.97 15.07
N MET A 151 2.68 2.02 15.16
CA MET A 151 1.94 3.14 15.74
C MET A 151 1.44 2.73 17.12
N THR A 152 1.95 3.32 18.19
CA THR A 152 1.46 3.02 19.55
C THR A 152 0.27 3.90 19.92
N GLU A 153 -0.47 3.53 20.98
CA GLU A 153 -1.58 4.32 21.52
C GLU A 153 -1.15 5.76 21.88
N SER A 154 -0.02 5.93 22.58
CA SER A 154 0.49 7.26 22.92
C SER A 154 0.82 8.10 21.69
N MET A 155 1.51 7.54 20.70
CA MET A 155 1.83 8.22 19.42
C MET A 155 0.55 8.58 18.65
N SER A 156 -0.39 7.65 18.61
CA SER A 156 -1.69 7.81 17.94
C SER A 156 -2.47 8.98 18.56
N LYS A 157 -2.59 8.98 19.88
CA LYS A 157 -3.29 10.03 20.64
C LYS A 157 -2.67 11.40 20.40
N GLU A 158 -1.35 11.52 20.57
CA GLU A 158 -0.66 12.80 20.38
C GLU A 158 -0.82 13.33 18.94
N CYS A 159 -0.73 12.45 17.94
CA CYS A 159 -0.87 12.83 16.54
C CYS A 159 -2.29 13.31 16.22
N LEU A 160 -3.31 12.56 16.65
CA LEU A 160 -4.72 12.90 16.45
C LEU A 160 -5.10 14.21 17.14
N GLU A 161 -4.63 14.43 18.38
CA GLU A 161 -4.82 15.69 19.12
C GLU A 161 -4.19 16.88 18.38
N LYS A 162 -2.93 16.75 17.93
CA LYS A 162 -2.23 17.82 17.17
C LYS A 162 -2.89 18.13 15.82
N LEU A 163 -3.42 17.12 15.15
CA LEU A 163 -4.10 17.28 13.86
C LEU A 163 -5.56 17.74 14.01
N GLY A 164 -6.12 17.68 15.22
CA GLY A 164 -7.50 18.08 15.51
C GLY A 164 -8.55 17.10 14.98
N PHE A 165 -8.23 15.80 14.95
CA PHE A 165 -9.14 14.73 14.56
C PHE A 165 -9.38 13.77 15.73
N PRO A 166 -10.61 13.29 15.95
CA PRO A 166 -10.89 12.38 17.07
C PRO A 166 -10.46 10.94 16.77
N THR A 167 -10.42 10.53 15.49
CA THR A 167 -10.03 9.17 15.08
C THR A 167 -9.28 9.17 13.76
N TRP A 168 -8.50 8.11 13.51
CA TRP A 168 -7.85 7.88 12.22
C TRP A 168 -8.85 7.73 11.08
N SER A 169 -10.01 7.12 11.34
CA SER A 169 -11.09 6.98 10.34
C SER A 169 -11.60 8.34 9.88
N GLU A 170 -11.74 9.33 10.76
CA GLU A 170 -12.14 10.67 10.34
C GLU A 170 -11.08 11.41 9.53
N LEU A 171 -9.79 11.15 9.82
CA LEU A 171 -8.66 11.74 9.11
C LEU A 171 -8.45 11.09 7.72
N LEU A 172 -8.48 9.76 7.65
CA LEU A 172 -8.03 8.96 6.50
C LEU A 172 -9.16 8.30 5.71
N LEU A 173 -10.39 8.24 6.23
CA LEU A 173 -11.59 7.72 5.56
C LEU A 173 -12.71 8.77 5.48
N PRO A 174 -12.51 9.87 4.71
CA PRO A 174 -13.53 10.88 4.53
C PRO A 174 -14.85 10.27 4.03
N ASN A 175 -15.96 10.70 4.62
CA ASN A 175 -17.31 10.30 4.26
C ASN A 175 -18.06 11.35 3.42
N SER A 176 -17.42 12.50 3.15
CA SER A 176 -18.00 13.63 2.43
C SER A 176 -17.03 14.25 1.44
N VAL A 177 -17.56 14.98 0.45
CA VAL A 177 -16.75 15.74 -0.53
C VAL A 177 -15.84 16.77 0.17
N SER A 178 -16.35 17.40 1.23
CA SER A 178 -15.58 18.35 2.05
C SER A 178 -14.40 17.65 2.73
N GLY A 179 -14.62 16.46 3.28
CA GLY A 179 -13.56 15.63 3.85
C GLY A 179 -12.47 15.31 2.82
N VAL A 180 -12.84 14.84 1.63
CA VAL A 180 -11.85 14.54 0.57
C VAL A 180 -11.04 15.79 0.19
N LYS A 181 -11.67 16.96 0.12
CA LYS A 181 -10.95 18.22 -0.15
C LYS A 181 -9.94 18.57 0.94
N LYS A 182 -10.25 18.28 2.21
CA LYS A 182 -9.31 18.48 3.33
C LYS A 182 -8.15 17.48 3.29
N THR A 183 -8.39 16.24 2.87
CA THR A 183 -7.35 15.22 2.70
C THR A 183 -6.39 15.55 1.56
N VAL A 184 -6.87 16.24 0.50
CA VAL A 184 -6.02 16.71 -0.61
C VAL A 184 -5.40 18.06 -0.23
N GLY A 185 -4.24 18.01 0.43
CA GLY A 185 -3.45 19.20 0.75
C GLY A 185 -2.66 19.70 -0.48
N SER A 186 -2.90 20.93 -0.90
CA SER A 186 -2.03 21.62 -1.87
C SER A 186 -1.95 23.10 -1.55
N HIS A 187 -0.74 23.66 -1.62
CA HIS A 187 -0.49 25.09 -1.47
C HIS A 187 -1.25 25.92 -2.53
N ARG A 188 -1.48 25.36 -3.74
CA ARG A 188 -2.33 25.93 -4.78
C ARG A 188 -3.05 24.83 -5.54
N LEU A 189 -4.30 24.57 -5.18
CA LEU A 189 -5.14 23.69 -5.97
C LEU A 189 -5.66 24.42 -7.22
N PRO A 190 -5.50 23.86 -8.43
CA PRO A 190 -6.32 24.29 -9.56
C PRO A 190 -7.80 24.10 -9.21
N ARG A 191 -8.72 24.83 -9.86
CA ARG A 191 -10.15 24.64 -9.65
C ARG A 191 -10.58 23.25 -10.14
N ILE A 192 -10.60 22.28 -9.24
CA ILE A 192 -11.07 20.92 -9.50
C ILE A 192 -12.60 20.89 -9.32
N PRO A 193 -13.38 20.46 -10.32
CA PRO A 193 -14.83 20.33 -10.18
C PRO A 193 -15.22 19.39 -9.04
N ASN A 194 -16.29 19.74 -8.29
CA ASN A 194 -16.82 18.89 -7.20
C ASN A 194 -17.12 17.44 -7.62
N ARG A 195 -17.38 17.22 -8.92
CA ARG A 195 -17.61 15.88 -9.48
C ARG A 195 -16.39 14.96 -9.29
N VAL A 196 -15.17 15.47 -9.44
CA VAL A 196 -13.94 14.69 -9.25
C VAL A 196 -13.83 14.20 -7.81
N PHE A 197 -14.06 15.07 -6.83
CA PHE A 197 -14.04 14.70 -5.41
C PHE A 197 -15.15 13.70 -5.04
N LYS A 198 -16.35 13.84 -5.65
CA LYS A 198 -17.43 12.85 -5.50
C LYS A 198 -17.04 11.48 -6.06
N ASP A 199 -16.35 11.47 -7.20
CA ASP A 199 -15.86 10.24 -7.81
C ASP A 199 -14.75 9.60 -6.98
N SER A 200 -13.82 10.39 -6.42
CA SER A 200 -12.81 9.92 -5.46
C SER A 200 -13.42 9.27 -4.23
N LEU A 201 -14.43 9.92 -3.64
CA LEU A 201 -15.17 9.39 -2.49
C LEU A 201 -15.77 8.00 -2.76
N LYS A 202 -16.23 7.76 -4.00
CA LYS A 202 -16.85 6.49 -4.40
C LYS A 202 -15.82 5.39 -4.74
N VAL A 203 -14.71 5.77 -5.36
CA VAL A 203 -13.76 4.79 -5.92
C VAL A 203 -12.62 4.46 -4.96
N ILE A 204 -12.03 5.46 -4.30
CA ILE A 204 -10.86 5.28 -3.43
C ILE A 204 -11.29 4.79 -2.04
N PHE A 205 -12.39 5.32 -1.52
CA PHE A 205 -12.89 5.06 -0.17
C PHE A 205 -14.02 4.02 -0.17
N ASN A 206 -13.90 2.98 -1.01
CA ASN A 206 -14.69 1.75 -0.90
C ASN A 206 -14.22 0.89 0.29
N ASN A 207 -14.91 -0.23 0.58
CA ASN A 207 -14.58 -1.13 1.71
C ASN A 207 -14.44 -0.39 3.04
N LYS A 208 -15.37 0.52 3.32
CA LYS A 208 -15.24 1.50 4.42
C LYS A 208 -15.15 0.83 5.79
N LYS A 209 -15.95 -0.23 5.98
CA LYS A 209 -15.96 -0.98 7.22
C LYS A 209 -14.60 -1.63 7.45
N GLU A 210 -14.13 -2.38 6.48
CA GLU A 210 -12.88 -3.14 6.55
C GLU A 210 -11.68 -2.19 6.70
N LYS A 211 -11.67 -1.07 5.99
CA LYS A 211 -10.62 -0.06 6.12
C LYS A 211 -10.65 0.67 7.46
N ALA A 212 -11.83 0.89 8.05
CA ALA A 212 -11.91 1.46 9.40
C ALA A 212 -11.33 0.48 10.43
N GLU A 213 -11.64 -0.82 10.30
CA GLU A 213 -11.06 -1.87 11.13
C GLU A 213 -9.53 -1.98 10.95
N LEU A 214 -9.01 -1.78 9.73
CA LEU A 214 -7.55 -1.65 9.51
C LEU A 214 -6.95 -0.45 10.26
N LEU A 215 -7.67 0.67 10.33
CA LEU A 215 -7.23 1.88 11.04
C LEU A 215 -7.31 1.75 12.56
N GLU A 216 -8.18 0.88 13.06
CA GLU A 216 -8.19 0.54 14.48
C GLU A 216 -7.04 -0.42 14.79
N ALA A 217 -6.84 -1.44 13.95
CA ALA A 217 -5.86 -2.49 14.18
C ALA A 217 -4.39 -2.10 13.95
N PHE A 218 -4.08 -0.97 13.29
CA PHE A 218 -2.68 -0.53 13.14
C PHE A 218 -2.15 0.23 14.37
N VAL A 219 -3.03 0.66 15.29
CA VAL A 219 -2.65 1.23 16.58
C VAL A 219 -2.52 0.09 17.59
N ILE A 220 -1.33 -0.08 18.16
CA ILE A 220 -1.05 -1.12 19.15
C ILE A 220 -0.92 -0.52 20.56
N PRO A 221 -1.25 -1.27 21.62
CA PRO A 221 -0.98 -0.83 22.99
C PRO A 221 0.50 -0.53 23.21
N ASP A 222 0.83 0.53 23.96
CA ASP A 222 2.22 0.91 24.22
C ASP A 222 3.03 -0.24 24.87
N LYS A 223 2.39 -1.06 25.71
CA LYS A 223 2.98 -2.23 26.36
C LYS A 223 3.32 -3.38 25.42
N ASP A 224 2.67 -3.44 24.25
CA ASP A 224 2.86 -4.49 23.26
C ASP A 224 3.89 -4.06 22.20
N PHE A 225 4.34 -2.80 22.24
CA PHE A 225 5.41 -2.32 21.36
C PHE A 225 6.76 -2.89 21.78
N THR A 226 7.39 -3.58 20.85
CA THR A 226 8.79 -3.98 20.93
C THR A 226 9.57 -3.30 19.82
N VAL A 227 10.81 -2.91 20.11
CA VAL A 227 11.71 -2.40 19.07
C VAL A 227 12.01 -3.56 18.12
N PRO A 228 11.65 -3.48 16.84
CA PRO A 228 11.86 -4.61 15.93
C PRO A 228 13.36 -4.84 15.71
N GLU A 229 13.77 -6.10 15.73
CA GLU A 229 15.12 -6.49 15.34
C GLU A 229 15.15 -6.89 13.87
N TYR A 230 15.90 -6.14 13.07
CA TYR A 230 16.13 -6.46 11.66
C TYR A 230 17.52 -7.07 11.50
N SER A 231 17.58 -8.31 11.02
CA SER A 231 18.86 -8.93 10.68
C SER A 231 19.33 -8.39 9.32
N GLN A 232 20.47 -7.70 9.31
CA GLN A 232 21.14 -7.33 8.07
C GLN A 232 22.34 -8.26 7.86
N LYS A 233 22.40 -8.94 6.72
CA LYS A 233 23.66 -9.57 6.28
C LYS A 233 24.62 -8.42 5.93
N ILE A 234 25.49 -8.05 6.87
CA ILE A 234 26.65 -7.22 6.57
C ILE A 234 27.51 -8.06 5.63
N GLY A 235 27.62 -7.65 4.36
CA GLY A 235 28.40 -8.40 3.38
C GLY A 235 29.85 -8.55 3.84
N ASN A 236 30.39 -9.76 3.69
CA ASN A 236 31.83 -10.00 3.78
C ASN A 236 32.55 -9.42 2.57
#